data_AF-A0A3M5W1D2-F1
#
_entry.id   AF-A0A3M5W1D2-F1
#
_cell.length_a   1.000
_cell.length_b   1.000
_cell.length_c   1.000
_cell.angle_alpha   90.00
_cell.angle_beta   90.00
_cell.angle_gamma   90.00
#
_symmetry.space_group_name_H-M   'P 1'
#
loop_
_entity.id
_entity.type
_entity.pdbx_description
1 polymer ?
#
loop_
_entity_poly.entity_id
_entity_poly.type
_entity_poly.pdbx_seq_one_letter_code
_entity_poly.pdbx_strand_id
1 'polypeptide(L)' 'MTFGKAAPNLVSTLNIGAFNVGNALGAWVGGSVIAHGLGLTSVPLAAAVLAVLALLITLITFRQTGNPDLAPATH' A
#
# COMPACT_ATOMS: atom_id res chain seq x y z
N MET A 1 7.87 -16.58 6.89
CA MET A 1 7.50 -15.29 7.53
C MET A 1 8.35 -15.07 8.78
N THR A 2 9.63 -14.68 8.65
CA THR A 2 10.58 -14.67 9.80
C THR A 2 11.37 -13.37 9.97
N PHE A 3 11.15 -12.34 9.14
CA PHE A 3 11.96 -11.11 9.24
C PHE A 3 11.52 -10.14 10.36
N GLY A 4 10.22 -10.10 10.70
CA GLY A 4 9.69 -9.16 11.71
C GLY A 4 9.90 -9.56 13.17
N LYS A 5 10.15 -10.84 13.46
CA LYS A 5 10.34 -11.34 14.84
C LYS A 5 11.60 -10.80 15.52
N ALA A 6 12.63 -10.49 14.74
CA ALA A 6 13.91 -10.01 15.25
C ALA A 6 13.91 -8.50 15.58
N ALA A 7 12.98 -7.71 15.02
CA ALA A 7 12.93 -6.27 15.22
C ALA A 7 11.49 -5.70 15.19
N PRO A 8 10.69 -5.94 16.25
CA PRO A 8 9.29 -5.49 16.31
C PRO A 8 9.13 -3.96 16.21
N ASN A 9 10.04 -3.22 16.84
CA ASN A 9 10.05 -1.75 16.77
C ASN A 9 10.29 -1.25 15.34
N LEU A 10 11.14 -1.93 14.56
CA LEU A 10 11.41 -1.55 13.17
C LEU A 10 10.17 -1.79 12.28
N VAL A 11 9.45 -2.89 12.49
CA VAL A 11 8.19 -3.16 11.78
C VAL A 11 7.13 -2.11 12.13
N SER A 12 7.06 -1.71 13.41
CA SER A 12 6.14 -0.66 13.87
C SER A 12 6.44 0.69 13.24
N THR A 13 7.71 1.13 13.22
CA THR A 13 8.09 2.42 12.60
C THR A 13 7.87 2.43 11.09
N LEU A 14 8.11 1.31 10.40
CA LEU A 14 7.78 1.15 8.99
C LEU A 14 6.28 1.26 8.72
N ASN A 15 5.44 0.64 9.57
CA ASN A 15 3.99 0.74 9.44
C ASN A 15 3.49 2.18 9.65
N ILE A 16 4.04 2.89 10.66
CA ILE A 16 3.75 4.31 10.90
C ILE A 16 4.18 5.17 9.70
N GLY A 17 5.37 4.91 9.15
CA GLY A 17 5.87 5.60 7.96
C GLY A 17 4.98 5.38 6.74
N ALA A 18 4.58 4.13 6.48
CA ALA A 18 3.67 3.79 5.39
C ALA A 18 2.31 4.49 5.54
N PHE A 19 1.78 4.58 6.76
CA PHE A 19 0.55 5.32 7.03
C PHE A 19 0.69 6.83 6.74
N ASN A 20 1.80 7.45 7.13
CA ASN A 20 2.05 8.86 6.86
C ASN A 20 2.13 9.14 5.35
N VAL A 21 2.84 8.28 4.61
CA VAL A 21 2.91 8.35 3.15
C VAL A 21 1.52 8.21 2.52
N GLY A 22 0.70 7.29 3.04
CA GLY A 22 -0.70 7.14 2.61
C GLY A 22 -1.52 8.42 2.78
N ASN A 23 -1.42 9.08 3.94
CA ASN A 23 -2.11 10.35 4.19
C ASN A 23 -1.63 11.47 3.26
N ALA A 24 -0.32 11.57 3.03
CA ALA A 24 0.25 12.56 2.12
C ALA A 24 -0.20 12.34 0.67
N LEU A 25 -0.19 11.09 0.20
CA LEU A 25 -0.68 10.74 -1.13
C LEU A 25 -2.18 11.00 -1.27
N GLY A 26 -2.97 10.66 -0.25
CA GLY A 26 -4.41 10.92 -0.23
C GLY A 26 -4.73 12.41 -0.29
N ALA A 27 -4.01 13.24 0.47
CA ALA A 27 -4.16 14.69 0.44
C ALA A 27 -3.75 15.28 -0.92
N TRP A 28 -2.67 14.79 -1.52
CA TRP A 28 -2.23 15.23 -2.85
C TRP A 28 -3.25 14.87 -3.94
N VAL A 29 -3.77 13.64 -3.94
CA VAL A 29 -4.79 13.21 -4.91
C VAL A 29 -6.12 13.94 -4.67
N GLY A 30 -6.57 14.07 -3.42
CA GLY A 30 -7.77 14.84 -3.11
C GLY A 30 -7.65 16.31 -3.53
N GLY A 31 -6.49 16.93 -3.26
CA GLY A 31 -6.19 18.29 -3.67
C GLY A 31 -6.13 18.45 -5.18
N SER A 32 -5.53 17.50 -5.92
CA SER A 32 -5.48 17.55 -7.38
C SER A 32 -6.88 17.40 -8.00
N VAL A 33 -7.72 16.53 -7.45
CA VAL A 33 -9.11 16.35 -7.88
C VAL A 33 -9.92 17.65 -7.71
N ILE A 34 -9.76 18.33 -6.57
CA ILE A 34 -10.38 19.63 -6.32
C ILE A 34 -9.81 20.70 -7.28
N ALA A 35 -8.50 20.74 -7.49
CA ALA A 35 -7.84 21.72 -8.35
C ALA A 35 -8.26 21.62 -9.83
N HIS A 36 -8.60 20.43 -10.32
CA HIS A 36 -9.13 20.24 -11.68
C HIS A 36 -10.63 20.57 -11.81
N GLY A 37 -11.28 21.10 -10.77
CA GLY A 37 -12.66 21.56 -10.83
C GLY A 37 -13.72 20.45 -10.83
N LEU A 38 -13.34 19.21 -10.51
CA LEU A 38 -14.25 18.05 -10.51
C LEU A 38 -15.25 18.06 -9.34
N GLY A 39 -15.12 19.00 -8.40
CA GLY A 39 -16.02 19.21 -7.26
C GLY A 39 -15.80 18.23 -6.11
N LEU A 40 -16.34 18.53 -4.92
CA LEU A 40 -16.13 17.71 -3.71
C LEU A 40 -16.66 16.27 -3.84
N THR A 41 -17.70 16.04 -4.65
CA THR A 41 -18.30 14.72 -4.87
C THR A 41 -17.39 13.75 -5.61
N SER A 42 -16.39 14.26 -6.33
CA SER A 42 -15.41 13.44 -7.05
C SER A 42 -14.26 12.95 -6.16
N VAL A 43 -14.03 13.57 -5.00
CA VAL A 43 -12.97 13.19 -4.07
C VAL A 43 -13.18 11.79 -3.49
N PRO A 44 -14.39 11.41 -3.01
CA PRO A 44 -14.68 10.03 -2.60
C PRO A 44 -14.48 9.00 -3.73
N LEU A 45 -14.81 9.36 -4.97
CA LEU A 45 -14.60 8.47 -6.13
C LEU A 45 -13.10 8.25 -6.40
N ALA A 46 -12.29 9.30 -6.36
CA ALA A 46 -10.85 9.19 -6.50
C ALA A 46 -10.22 8.35 -5.37
N ALA A 47 -10.70 8.51 -4.13
CA ALA A 47 -10.30 7.69 -3.00
C ALA A 47 -10.68 6.21 -3.19
N ALA A 48 -11.87 5.93 -3.74
CA ALA A 48 -12.29 4.56 -4.06
C ALA A 48 -11.39 3.92 -5.12
N VAL A 49 -11.00 4.67 -6.17
CA VAL A 49 -10.04 4.19 -7.18
C VAL A 49 -8.68 3.89 -6.55
N LEU A 50 -8.16 4.78 -5.69
CA LEU A 50 -6.93 4.53 -4.94
C LEU A 50 -7.00 3.27 -4.07
N ALA A 51 -8.13 3.05 -3.38
CA ALA A 51 -8.35 1.87 -2.55
C ALA A 51 -8.36 0.58 -3.39
N VAL A 52 -9.00 0.59 -4.55
CA VAL A 52 -9.02 -0.55 -5.48
C VAL A 52 -7.61 -0.85 -5.99
N LEU A 53 -6.83 0.18 -6.37
CA LEU A 53 -5.44 -0.01 -6.79
C LEU A 53 -4.58 -0.62 -5.67
N ALA A 54 -4.70 -0.11 -4.45
CA ALA A 54 -4.00 -0.66 -3.29
C ALA A 54 -4.39 -2.12 -3.02
N LEU A 55 -5.67 -2.46 -3.15
CA LEU A 55 -6.15 -3.83 -3.02
C LEU A 55 -5.56 -4.75 -4.11
N LEU A 56 -5.54 -4.31 -5.37
CA LEU A 56 -4.95 -5.08 -6.47
C LEU A 56 -3.47 -5.36 -6.24
N ILE A 57 -2.70 -4.34 -5.84
CA ILE A 57 -1.27 -4.49 -5.50
C ILE A 57 -1.09 -5.48 -4.35
N THR A 58 -1.92 -5.39 -3.32
CA THR A 58 -1.92 -6.32 -2.19
C THR A 58 -2.18 -7.75 -2.69
N LEU A 59 -3.23 -7.97 -3.48
CA LEU A 59 -3.56 -9.28 -4.03
C LEU A 59 -2.43 -9.85 -4.89
N ILE A 60 -1.81 -9.04 -5.76
CA ILE A 60 -0.67 -9.45 -6.59
C ILE A 60 0.51 -9.87 -5.70
N THR A 61 0.83 -9.09 -4.68
CA THR A 61 1.94 -9.37 -3.75
C THR A 61 1.70 -10.68 -2.98
N PHE A 62 0.47 -10.92 -2.53
CA PHE A 62 0.08 -12.16 -1.87
C PHE A 62 0.15 -13.36 -2.82
N ARG A 63 -0.24 -13.20 -4.09
CA ARG A 63 -0.10 -14.25 -5.12
C ARG A 63 1.36 -14.59 -5.40
N GLN A 64 2.24 -13.60 -5.46
CA GLN A 64 3.70 -13.81 -5.66
C GLN A 64 4.37 -14.51 -4.48
N THR A 65 3.87 -14.27 -3.27
CA THR A 65 4.35 -14.97 -2.06
C THR A 65 4.01 -16.47 -2.08
N GLY A 66 3.05 -16.88 -2.91
CA GLY A 66 2.63 -18.27 -3.09
C GLY A 66 3.40 -19.07 -4.15
N ASN A 67 4.47 -18.54 -4.76
CA ASN A 67 5.29 -19.27 -5.72
C ASN A 67 6.55 -19.84 -5.03
N PRO A 68 6.56 -21.10 -4.58
CA PRO A 68 7.69 -21.72 -3.90
C PRO A 68 8.76 -22.22 -4.88
N ASP A 69 9.18 -21.39 -5.85
CA ASP A 69 10.39 -21.66 -6.65
C ASP A 69 11.66 -21.25 -5.87
N LEU A 70 11.71 -21.70 -4.62
CA LEU A 70 12.93 -21.80 -3.84
C LEU A 70 13.07 -23.27 -3.47
N ALA A 71 13.41 -24.08 -4.48
CA ALA A 71 13.94 -25.41 -4.26
C ALA A 71 15.08 -25.30 -3.23
N PRO A 72 15.17 -26.23 -2.26
CA PRO A 72 16.29 -26.25 -1.33
C PRO A 72 17.54 -26.51 -2.15
N ALA A 73 18.44 -25.53 -2.26
CA ALA A 73 19.81 -25.78 -2.66
C ALA A 73 20.43 -26.61 -1.53
N THR A 74 20.31 -27.93 -1.66
CA THR A 74 21.13 -28.90 -0.95
C THR A 74 22.58 -28.67 -1.35
N HIS A 75 23.39 -28.19 -0.41
CA HIS A 75 24.75 -28.67 -0.16
C HIS A 75 25.28 -28.14 1.16
#